data_AF-A0A0B3BSS1-F1
#
_entry.id   AF-A0A0B3BSS1-F1
#
_cell.length_a   1.000
_cell.length_b   1.000
_cell.length_c   1.000
_cell.angle_alpha   90.00
_cell.angle_beta   90.00
_cell.angle_gamma   90.00
#
_symmetry.space_group_name_H-M   'P 1'
#
loop_
_entity.id
_entity.type
_entity.pdbx_description
1 polymer ?
#
loop_
_entity_poly.entity_id
_entity_poly.type
_entity_poly.pdbx_seq_one_letter_code
_entity_poly.pdbx_strand_id
1 'polypeptide(L)'
;MNLGDLVSSVTAPSNMATSLQIVLLLTVLTLAPSILIMMTSFTRIVIVLSFLRNALGLQQMPPNQVLIGLALFLTLFIMAPVGQDINNNAIKPYTEGKITQQEAYQNAIKPLKNFMLKQTRQNDLNLFVSLAKIKVNNPEDLPMKVVIPSFIISELKTAFEIGFIIYIPFLIIDIVVASVLMSMGMFMLPPVLISLPFKILLFILVDGWNLVVKSLILGFR
;
A
#
# COMPACT_ATOMS: atom_id res chain seq x y z
N MET A 1 -15.74 45.96 16.31
CA MET A 1 -14.71 45.28 15.50
C MET A 1 -15.29 45.14 14.10
N ASN A 2 -14.95 46.04 13.19
CA ASN A 2 -15.53 46.06 11.84
C ASN A 2 -14.94 44.92 11.00
N LEU A 3 -15.74 44.30 10.12
CA LEU A 3 -15.26 43.28 9.18
C LEU A 3 -14.08 43.78 8.33
N GLY A 4 -14.01 45.09 8.06
CA GLY A 4 -12.90 45.73 7.35
C GLY A 4 -11.55 45.64 8.10
N ASP A 5 -11.55 45.59 9.43
CA ASP A 5 -10.32 45.46 10.24
C ASP A 5 -9.84 44.00 10.33
N LEU A 6 -10.76 43.03 10.22
CA LEU A 6 -10.44 41.61 10.13
C LEU A 6 -9.90 41.25 8.74
N VAL A 7 -10.43 41.86 7.68
CA VAL A 7 -9.90 41.68 6.33
C VAL A 7 -8.54 42.37 6.18
N SER A 8 -8.37 43.59 6.71
CA SER A 8 -7.09 44.31 6.63
C SER A 8 -5.97 43.63 7.43
N SER A 9 -6.28 43.07 8.61
CA SER A 9 -5.34 42.28 9.40
C SER A 9 -4.99 40.93 8.75
N VAL A 10 -5.88 40.32 7.96
CA VAL A 10 -5.55 39.13 7.15
C VAL A 10 -4.75 39.49 5.89
N THR A 11 -4.94 40.68 5.32
CA THR A 11 -4.23 41.13 4.10
C THR A 11 -2.88 41.82 4.34
N ALA A 12 -2.46 42.00 5.61
CA ALA A 12 -1.10 42.46 5.89
C ALA A 12 -0.10 41.43 5.30
N PRO A 13 0.91 41.82 4.51
CA PRO A 13 1.79 40.89 3.82
C PRO A 13 2.43 39.82 4.72
N SER A 14 2.73 40.17 5.98
CA SER A 14 3.23 39.25 7.02
C SER A 14 2.20 38.22 7.49
N ASN A 15 0.94 38.65 7.63
CA ASN A 15 -0.16 37.80 8.09
C ASN A 15 -0.66 36.91 6.95
N MET A 16 -0.67 37.41 5.72
CA MET A 16 -0.95 36.63 4.52
C MET A 16 0.11 35.54 4.29
N ALA A 17 1.40 35.85 4.49
CA ALA A 17 2.47 34.84 4.45
C ALA A 17 2.30 33.76 5.52
N THR A 18 1.93 34.14 6.74
CA THR A 18 1.67 33.20 7.85
C THR A 18 0.45 32.32 7.59
N SER A 19 -0.66 32.90 7.11
CA SER A 19 -1.86 32.15 6.73
C SER A 19 -1.57 31.17 5.59
N LEU A 20 -0.81 31.59 4.56
CA LEU A 20 -0.41 30.72 3.45
C LEU A 20 0.48 29.56 3.93
N GLN A 21 1.40 29.83 4.86
CA GLN A 21 2.26 28.81 5.45
C GLN A 21 1.47 27.76 6.25
N ILE A 22 0.46 28.18 7.01
CA ILE A 22 -0.43 27.25 7.73
C ILE A 22 -1.23 26.39 6.75
N VAL A 23 -1.77 26.99 5.68
CA VAL A 23 -2.50 26.24 4.65
C VAL A 23 -1.58 25.20 3.97
N LEU A 24 -0.35 25.57 3.63
CA LEU A 24 0.64 24.63 3.09
C LEU A 24 0.97 23.51 4.06
N LEU A 25 1.16 23.83 5.34
CA LEU A 25 1.43 22.84 6.39
C LEU A 25 0.28 21.84 6.53
N LEU A 26 -0.96 22.32 6.60
CA LEU A 26 -2.16 21.47 6.67
C LEU A 26 -2.32 20.61 5.42
N THR A 27 -1.98 21.14 4.24
CA THR A 27 -2.02 20.39 2.98
C THR A 27 -1.00 19.26 2.99
N VAL A 28 0.23 19.52 3.43
CA VAL A 28 1.26 18.46 3.56
C VAL A 28 0.83 17.43 4.61
N LEU A 29 0.28 17.86 5.74
CA LEU A 29 -0.14 16.97 6.83
C LEU A 29 -1.30 16.05 6.42
N THR A 30 -2.23 16.53 5.59
CA THR A 30 -3.35 15.71 5.09
C THR A 30 -2.91 14.69 4.03
N LEU A 31 -1.90 15.01 3.21
CA LEU A 31 -1.36 14.08 2.20
C LEU A 31 -0.33 13.10 2.76
N ALA A 32 0.35 13.44 3.86
CA ALA A 32 1.43 12.63 4.42
C ALA A 32 1.05 11.17 4.70
N PRO A 33 -0.11 10.84 5.32
CA PRO A 33 -0.49 9.45 5.59
C PRO A 33 -0.61 8.62 4.32
N SER A 34 -1.23 9.17 3.28
CA SER A 34 -1.41 8.50 1.99
C SER A 34 -0.08 8.24 1.29
N ILE A 35 0.84 9.22 1.34
CA ILE A 35 2.19 9.09 0.77
C ILE A 35 2.96 7.99 1.50
N LEU A 36 2.94 7.99 2.84
CA LEU A 36 3.62 6.98 3.64
C LEU A 36 3.10 5.58 3.33
N ILE A 37 1.78 5.43 3.23
CA ILE A 37 1.15 4.17 2.86
C ILE A 37 1.66 3.67 1.50
N MET A 38 1.72 4.54 0.49
CA MET A 38 2.16 4.17 -0.86
C MET A 38 3.66 3.81 -0.95
N MET A 39 4.49 4.29 -0.03
CA MET A 39 5.93 4.02 0.00
C MET A 39 6.30 2.77 0.82
N THR A 40 5.31 2.05 1.34
CA THR A 40 5.49 0.87 2.21
C THR A 40 4.87 -0.39 1.58
N SER A 41 4.93 -1.53 2.28
CA SER A 41 4.27 -2.78 1.87
C SER A 41 2.74 -2.74 1.88
N PHE A 42 2.11 -1.68 2.42
CA PHE A 42 0.67 -1.62 2.63
C PHE A 42 -0.13 -1.84 1.35
N THR A 43 0.27 -1.21 0.24
CA THR A 43 -0.47 -1.23 -1.04
C THR A 43 -0.71 -2.66 -1.53
N ARG A 44 0.33 -3.51 -1.52
CA ARG A 44 0.19 -4.91 -1.94
C ARG A 44 -0.71 -5.70 -1.01
N ILE A 45 -0.55 -5.52 0.30
CA ILE A 45 -1.30 -6.26 1.32
C ILE A 45 -2.80 -5.95 1.22
N VAL A 46 -3.19 -4.67 1.18
CA VAL A 46 -4.60 -4.28 1.16
C VAL A 46 -5.30 -4.76 -0.12
N ILE A 47 -4.60 -4.74 -1.26
CA ILE A 47 -5.12 -5.20 -2.54
C ILE A 47 -5.32 -6.72 -2.52
N VAL A 48 -4.32 -7.49 -2.08
CA VAL A 48 -4.42 -8.95 -1.99
C VAL A 48 -5.54 -9.38 -1.04
N LEU A 49 -5.67 -8.74 0.12
CA LEU A 49 -6.77 -9.01 1.07
C LEU A 49 -8.15 -8.65 0.47
N SER A 50 -8.21 -7.58 -0.33
CA SER A 50 -9.44 -7.21 -1.05
C SER A 50 -9.81 -8.22 -2.13
N PHE A 51 -8.83 -8.72 -2.88
CA PHE A 51 -9.02 -9.81 -3.85
C PHE A 51 -9.52 -11.08 -3.17
N LEU A 52 -8.93 -11.47 -2.03
CA LEU A 52 -9.36 -12.62 -1.25
C LEU A 52 -10.84 -12.50 -0.84
N ARG A 53 -11.25 -11.35 -0.29
CA ARG A 53 -12.64 -11.12 0.10
C ARG A 53 -13.59 -11.28 -1.10
N ASN A 54 -13.23 -10.68 -2.23
CA ASN A 54 -14.04 -10.77 -3.45
C ASN A 54 -14.09 -12.21 -4.00
N ALA A 55 -12.98 -12.96 -3.94
CA ALA A 55 -12.90 -14.33 -4.40
C ALA A 55 -13.78 -15.28 -3.59
N LEU A 56 -13.85 -15.08 -2.26
CA LEU A 56 -14.75 -15.83 -1.38
C LEU A 56 -16.24 -15.54 -1.63
N GLY A 57 -16.57 -14.48 -2.37
CA GLY A 57 -17.95 -14.06 -2.63
C GLY A 57 -18.67 -13.52 -1.40
N LEU A 58 -17.93 -13.13 -0.36
CA LEU A 58 -18.51 -12.61 0.88
C LEU A 58 -19.05 -11.19 0.67
N GLN A 59 -20.30 -10.96 1.05
CA GLN A 59 -20.87 -9.62 1.07
C GLN A 59 -20.41 -8.90 2.34
N GLN A 60 -19.61 -7.84 2.18
CA GLN A 60 -19.20 -6.90 3.23
C GLN A 60 -18.43 -7.49 4.44
N MET A 61 -18.23 -8.80 4.52
CA MET A 61 -17.41 -9.48 5.53
C MET A 61 -16.12 -10.01 4.90
N PRO A 62 -14.94 -9.80 5.50
CA PRO A 62 -14.67 -8.88 6.61
C PRO A 62 -14.90 -7.40 6.20
N PRO A 63 -15.29 -6.53 7.17
CA PRO A 63 -15.44 -5.11 6.91
C PRO A 63 -14.16 -4.47 6.38
N ASN A 64 -14.28 -3.43 5.53
CA ASN A 64 -13.12 -2.69 5.00
C ASN A 64 -12.16 -2.22 6.11
N GLN A 65 -12.71 -1.76 7.24
CA GLN A 65 -11.92 -1.32 8.39
C GLN A 65 -11.05 -2.44 8.98
N VAL A 66 -11.56 -3.67 9.02
CA VAL A 66 -10.79 -4.83 9.51
C VAL A 66 -9.67 -5.18 8.54
N LEU A 67 -9.93 -5.15 7.23
CA LEU A 67 -8.91 -5.40 6.21
C LEU A 67 -7.81 -4.34 6.25
N ILE A 68 -8.16 -3.06 6.39
CA ILE A 68 -7.21 -1.95 6.53
C ILE A 68 -6.41 -2.11 7.81
N GLY A 69 -7.05 -2.43 8.93
CA GLY A 69 -6.37 -2.67 10.21
C GLY A 69 -5.36 -3.81 10.12
N LEU A 70 -5.75 -4.94 9.53
CA LEU A 70 -4.86 -6.07 9.28
C LEU A 70 -3.69 -5.67 8.38
N ALA A 71 -3.96 -4.94 7.30
CA ALA A 71 -2.92 -4.45 6.40
C ALA A 71 -1.93 -3.51 7.08
N LEU A 72 -2.39 -2.62 7.97
CA LEU A 72 -1.53 -1.75 8.76
C LEU A 72 -0.64 -2.55 9.71
N PHE A 73 -1.19 -3.49 10.48
CA PHE A 73 -0.38 -4.30 11.41
C PHE A 73 0.65 -5.17 10.69
N LEU A 74 0.27 -5.78 9.56
CA LEU A 74 1.22 -6.54 8.73
C LEU A 74 2.29 -5.62 8.13
N THR A 75 1.93 -4.39 7.74
CA THR A 75 2.89 -3.39 7.25
C THR A 75 3.88 -3.02 8.34
N LEU A 76 3.42 -2.75 9.56
CA LEU A 76 4.32 -2.46 10.70
C LEU A 76 5.26 -3.64 10.97
N PHE A 77 4.76 -4.87 10.89
CA PHE A 77 5.58 -6.08 11.07
C PHE A 77 6.65 -6.22 9.97
N ILE A 78 6.28 -6.05 8.71
CA ILE A 78 7.20 -6.17 7.55
C ILE A 78 8.21 -5.01 7.53
N MET A 79 7.77 -3.80 7.84
CA MET A 79 8.58 -2.58 7.81
C MET A 79 9.40 -2.37 9.09
N ALA A 80 9.29 -3.24 10.09
CA ALA A 80 10.03 -3.10 11.36
C ALA A 80 11.55 -2.90 11.17
N PRO A 81 12.26 -3.62 10.28
CA PRO A 81 13.69 -3.39 10.06
C PRO A 81 14.00 -2.00 9.47
N VAL A 82 13.16 -1.52 8.53
CA VAL A 82 13.31 -0.19 7.92
C VAL A 82 13.06 0.90 8.97
N GLY A 83 12.04 0.73 9.81
CA GLY A 83 11.74 1.63 10.91
C GLY A 83 12.87 1.69 11.96
N GLN A 84 13.47 0.55 12.28
CA GLN A 84 14.63 0.48 13.18
C GLN A 84 15.85 1.21 12.61
N ASP A 85 16.14 1.02 11.32
CA ASP A 85 17.24 1.70 10.62
C ASP A 85 17.04 3.22 10.64
N ILE A 86 15.84 3.71 10.28
CA ILE A 86 15.49 5.13 10.35
C ILE A 86 15.64 5.66 11.78
N ASN A 87 15.18 4.92 12.78
CA ASN A 87 15.28 5.35 14.17
C ASN A 87 16.74 5.48 14.63
N ASN A 88 17.58 4.50 14.29
CA ASN A 88 18.98 4.43 14.75
C ASN A 88 19.89 5.40 14.01
N ASN A 89 19.66 5.63 12.71
CA ASN A 89 20.55 6.41 11.85
C ASN A 89 20.06 7.84 11.55
N ALA A 90 18.79 8.15 11.82
CA ALA A 90 18.23 9.48 11.60
C ALA A 90 17.59 10.09 12.85
N ILE A 91 16.58 9.44 13.44
CA ILE A 91 15.78 10.06 14.52
C ILE A 91 16.61 10.25 15.79
N LYS A 92 17.20 9.17 16.30
CA LYS A 92 17.97 9.20 17.55
C LYS A 92 19.17 10.15 17.48
N PRO A 93 20.05 10.09 16.45
CA PRO A 93 21.17 11.03 16.34
C PRO A 93 20.73 12.49 16.19
N TYR A 94 19.60 12.75 15.51
CA TYR A 94 19.05 14.10 15.39
C TYR A 94 18.56 14.64 16.72
N THR A 95 17.81 13.83 17.48
CA THR A 95 17.33 14.23 18.82
C THR A 95 18.45 14.40 19.83
N GLU A 96 19.58 13.71 19.64
CA GLU A 96 20.80 13.84 20.44
C GLU A 96 21.70 15.01 19.97
N GLY A 97 21.30 15.75 18.93
CA GLY A 97 22.07 16.88 18.38
C GLY A 97 23.36 16.48 17.65
N LYS A 98 23.52 15.20 17.27
CA LYS A 98 24.72 14.67 16.61
C LYS A 98 24.75 14.94 15.10
N ILE A 99 23.59 15.09 14.48
CA ILE A 99 23.45 15.33 13.04
C ILE A 99 22.51 16.49 12.77
N THR A 100 22.66 17.12 11.62
CA THR A 100 21.76 18.20 11.18
C THR A 100 20.41 17.65 10.72
N GLN A 101 19.39 18.50 10.65
CA GLN A 101 18.07 18.12 10.12
C GLN A 101 18.15 17.61 8.67
N GLN A 102 19.03 18.21 7.86
CA GLN A 102 19.23 17.82 6.46
C GLN A 102 19.85 16.41 6.35
N GLU A 103 20.83 16.12 7.21
CA GLU A 103 21.48 14.82 7.27
C GLU A 103 20.52 13.74 7.82
N ALA A 104 19.73 14.07 8.83
CA ALA A 104 18.69 13.19 9.34
C ALA A 104 17.67 12.82 8.25
N TYR A 105 17.24 13.80 7.45
CA TYR A 105 16.35 13.56 6.32
C TYR A 105 16.98 12.63 5.26
N GLN A 106 18.24 12.86 4.90
CA GLN A 106 18.95 11.99 3.95
C GLN A 106 19.12 10.56 4.47
N ASN A 107 19.47 10.41 5.75
CA ASN A 107 19.63 9.11 6.39
C ASN A 107 18.29 8.38 6.55
N ALA A 108 17.18 9.09 6.75
CA ALA A 108 15.85 8.49 6.82
C ALA A 108 15.34 7.98 5.46
N ILE A 109 15.68 8.67 4.37
CA ILE A 109 15.24 8.28 3.02
C ILE A 109 15.96 7.04 2.50
N LYS A 110 17.26 6.89 2.78
CA LYS A 110 18.09 5.77 2.29
C LYS A 110 17.46 4.39 2.54
N PRO A 111 17.08 4.00 3.77
CA PRO A 111 16.51 2.67 4.03
C PRO A 111 15.16 2.47 3.34
N LEU A 112 14.34 3.52 3.25
CA LEU A 112 13.05 3.48 2.54
C LEU A 112 13.24 3.28 1.03
N LYS A 113 14.23 3.99 0.46
CA LYS A 113 14.61 3.85 -0.95
C LYS A 113 15.14 2.45 -1.24
N ASN A 114 16.02 1.94 -0.39
CA ASN A 114 16.59 0.59 -0.53
C ASN A 114 15.50 -0.48 -0.45
N PHE A 115 14.56 -0.34 0.47
CA PHE A 115 13.37 -1.20 0.55
C PHE A 115 12.58 -1.19 -0.77
N MET A 116 12.25 -0.01 -1.29
CA MET A 116 11.50 0.10 -2.55
C MET A 116 12.26 -0.46 -3.73
N LEU A 117 13.56 -0.16 -3.88
CA LEU A 117 14.39 -0.68 -4.96
C LEU A 117 14.48 -2.20 -4.93
N LYS A 118 14.60 -2.81 -3.75
CA LYS A 118 14.62 -4.27 -3.60
C LYS A 118 13.32 -4.92 -4.07
N GLN A 119 12.18 -4.25 -3.92
CA GLN A 119 10.86 -4.76 -4.31
C GLN A 119 10.43 -4.34 -5.73
N THR A 120 11.13 -3.39 -6.34
CA THR A 120 10.79 -2.90 -7.67
C THR A 120 11.36 -3.85 -8.73
N ARG A 121 10.49 -4.36 -9.61
CA ARG A 121 10.93 -5.18 -10.75
C ARG A 121 11.81 -4.35 -11.68
N GLN A 122 12.87 -4.98 -12.20
CA GLN A 122 13.83 -4.32 -13.07
C GLN A 122 13.17 -3.70 -14.31
N ASN A 123 12.19 -4.39 -14.91
CA ASN A 123 11.47 -3.89 -16.09
C ASN A 123 10.67 -2.61 -15.78
N ASP A 124 10.01 -2.57 -14.62
CA ASP A 124 9.19 -1.42 -14.20
C ASP A 124 10.12 -0.24 -13.86
N LEU A 125 11.24 -0.49 -13.19
CA LEU A 125 12.26 0.52 -12.93
C LEU A 125 12.85 1.10 -14.23
N ASN A 126 13.24 0.22 -15.17
CA ASN A 126 13.84 0.62 -16.45
C ASN A 126 12.90 1.49 -17.28
N LEU A 127 11.59 1.22 -17.24
CA LEU A 127 10.59 2.05 -17.91
C LEU A 127 10.67 3.49 -17.42
N PHE A 128 10.58 3.73 -16.11
CA PHE A 128 10.61 5.09 -15.58
C PHE A 128 11.98 5.75 -15.71
N VAL A 129 13.07 5.00 -15.63
CA VAL A 129 14.42 5.51 -15.92
C VAL A 129 14.53 6.01 -17.36
N SER A 130 14.00 5.24 -18.32
CA SER A 130 14.00 5.61 -19.75
C SER A 130 13.15 6.84 -20.02
N LEU A 131 11.96 6.94 -19.40
CA LEU A 131 11.05 8.08 -19.51
C LEU A 131 11.65 9.34 -18.90
N ALA A 132 12.37 9.21 -17.79
CA ALA A 132 13.05 10.32 -17.12
C ALA A 132 14.35 10.74 -17.83
N LYS A 133 14.83 9.96 -18.82
CA LYS A 133 16.10 10.17 -19.55
C LYS A 133 17.31 10.31 -18.62
N ILE A 134 17.33 9.57 -17.51
CA ILE A 134 18.41 9.61 -16.52
C ILE A 134 19.38 8.46 -16.77
N LYS A 135 20.68 8.75 -16.75
CA LYS A 135 21.74 7.73 -16.74
C LYS A 135 22.38 7.73 -15.36
N VAL A 136 22.28 6.63 -14.66
CA VAL A 136 22.97 6.38 -13.39
C VAL A 136 23.60 5.00 -13.44
N ASN A 137 24.77 4.88 -12.81
CA ASN A 137 25.53 3.64 -12.79
C ASN A 137 24.97 2.66 -11.74
N ASN A 138 24.48 3.20 -10.61
CA ASN A 138 23.90 2.41 -9.53
C ASN A 138 22.41 2.74 -9.35
N PRO A 139 21.54 1.75 -9.11
CA PRO A 139 20.12 1.98 -8.80
C PRO A 139 19.90 2.86 -7.56
N GLU A 140 20.81 2.83 -6.59
CA GLU A 140 20.73 3.64 -5.36
C GLU A 140 20.80 5.15 -5.61
N ASP A 141 21.42 5.56 -6.72
CA ASP A 141 21.57 6.97 -7.11
C ASP A 141 20.31 7.54 -7.76
N LEU A 142 19.31 6.69 -8.07
CA LEU A 142 18.08 7.12 -8.73
C LEU A 142 17.29 8.12 -7.88
N PRO A 143 16.77 9.22 -8.43
CA PRO A 143 16.00 10.16 -7.63
C PRO A 143 14.66 9.55 -7.20
N MET A 144 14.17 9.95 -6.02
CA MET A 144 12.95 9.39 -5.44
C MET A 144 11.70 9.56 -6.33
N LYS A 145 11.68 10.62 -7.16
CA LYS A 145 10.67 10.88 -8.19
C LYS A 145 10.55 9.80 -9.26
N VAL A 146 11.58 8.97 -9.43
CA VAL A 146 11.60 7.80 -10.33
C VAL A 146 11.30 6.52 -9.54
N VAL A 147 11.93 6.36 -8.37
CA VAL A 147 11.80 5.14 -7.56
C VAL A 147 10.37 4.94 -7.06
N ILE A 148 9.72 5.97 -6.51
CA ILE A 148 8.35 5.87 -5.97
C ILE A 148 7.34 5.37 -7.02
N PRO A 149 7.18 6.01 -8.19
CA PRO A 149 6.19 5.54 -9.17
C PRO A 149 6.56 4.16 -9.73
N SER A 150 7.84 3.84 -9.91
CA SER A 150 8.27 2.50 -10.33
C SER A 150 7.87 1.43 -9.32
N PHE A 151 8.10 1.70 -8.03
CA PHE A 151 7.73 0.82 -6.93
C PHE A 151 6.21 0.62 -6.87
N ILE A 152 5.42 1.70 -6.93
CA ILE A 152 3.95 1.59 -6.87
C ILE A 152 3.42 0.70 -7.99
N ILE A 153 3.90 0.88 -9.23
CA ILE A 153 3.49 0.04 -10.36
C ILE A 153 3.89 -1.43 -10.17
N SER A 154 5.12 -1.67 -9.69
CA SER A 154 5.62 -3.01 -9.38
C SER A 154 4.78 -3.71 -8.29
N GLU A 155 4.42 -2.98 -7.22
CA GLU A 155 3.58 -3.46 -6.13
C GLU A 155 2.16 -3.77 -6.62
N LEU A 156 1.56 -2.88 -7.42
CA LEU A 156 0.24 -3.11 -8.01
C LEU A 156 0.24 -4.37 -8.86
N LYS A 157 1.22 -4.52 -9.77
CA LYS A 157 1.33 -5.70 -10.63
C LYS A 157 1.47 -6.98 -9.80
N THR A 158 2.35 -6.97 -8.82
CA THR A 158 2.57 -8.12 -7.93
C THR A 158 1.32 -8.45 -7.11
N ALA A 159 0.60 -7.44 -6.61
CA ALA A 159 -0.63 -7.64 -5.85
C ALA A 159 -1.75 -8.24 -6.72
N PHE A 160 -1.87 -7.80 -7.97
CA PHE A 160 -2.85 -8.34 -8.92
C PHE A 160 -2.48 -9.77 -9.34
N GLU A 161 -1.21 -10.08 -9.57
CA GLU A 161 -0.76 -11.45 -9.84
C GLU A 161 -1.10 -12.39 -8.68
N ILE A 162 -0.80 -12.01 -7.44
CA ILE A 162 -1.17 -12.79 -6.24
C ILE A 162 -2.68 -12.90 -6.12
N GLY A 163 -3.40 -11.79 -6.28
CA GLY A 163 -4.86 -11.74 -6.20
C GLY A 163 -5.52 -12.67 -7.21
N PHE A 164 -5.00 -12.71 -8.43
CA PHE A 164 -5.45 -13.62 -9.48
C PHE A 164 -5.22 -15.08 -9.11
N ILE A 165 -4.02 -15.43 -8.62
CA ILE A 165 -3.71 -16.81 -8.18
C ILE A 165 -4.65 -17.26 -7.05
N ILE A 166 -4.93 -16.38 -6.08
CA ILE A 166 -5.90 -16.66 -5.01
C ILE A 166 -7.31 -16.89 -5.57
N TYR A 167 -7.68 -16.21 -6.66
CA TYR A 167 -9.01 -16.30 -7.26
C TYR A 167 -9.28 -17.65 -7.94
N ILE A 168 -8.26 -18.28 -8.52
CA ILE A 168 -8.37 -19.52 -9.31
C ILE A 168 -9.12 -20.65 -8.60
N PRO A 169 -8.75 -21.10 -7.37
CA PRO A 169 -9.44 -22.21 -6.72
C PRO A 169 -10.93 -21.94 -6.47
N PHE A 170 -11.29 -20.69 -6.14
CA PHE A 170 -12.69 -20.31 -5.91
C PHE A 170 -13.49 -20.22 -7.20
N LEU A 171 -12.87 -19.75 -8.28
CA LEU A 171 -13.47 -19.73 -9.61
C LEU A 171 -13.77 -21.15 -10.10
N ILE A 172 -12.90 -22.13 -9.83
CA ILE A 172 -13.16 -23.53 -10.14
C ILE A 172 -14.42 -24.03 -9.42
N ILE A 173 -14.58 -23.71 -8.12
CA ILE A 173 -15.79 -24.05 -7.37
C ILE A 173 -17.03 -23.41 -8.03
N ASP A 174 -16.94 -22.13 -8.42
CA ASP A 174 -18.06 -21.45 -9.07
C ASP A 174 -18.47 -22.11 -10.38
N ILE A 175 -17.52 -22.46 -11.25
CA ILE A 175 -17.79 -23.12 -12.53
C ILE A 175 -18.41 -24.50 -12.30
N VAL A 176 -17.87 -25.28 -11.35
CA VAL A 176 -18.39 -26.62 -11.04
C VAL A 176 -19.82 -26.54 -10.51
N VAL A 177 -20.07 -25.69 -9.51
CA VAL A 177 -21.41 -25.52 -8.92
C VAL A 177 -22.41 -25.02 -9.96
N ALA A 178 -22.02 -24.04 -10.79
CA ALA A 178 -22.88 -23.55 -11.88
C ALA A 178 -23.25 -24.67 -12.87
N SER A 179 -22.27 -25.50 -13.28
CA SER A 179 -22.53 -26.62 -14.20
C SER A 179 -23.50 -27.66 -13.64
N VAL A 180 -23.41 -27.96 -12.33
CA VAL A 180 -24.32 -28.90 -11.66
C VAL A 180 -25.72 -28.31 -11.54
N LEU A 181 -25.86 -27.05 -11.14
CA LEU A 181 -27.17 -26.38 -11.04
C LEU A 181 -27.88 -26.29 -12.40
N MET A 182 -27.13 -25.96 -13.46
CA MET A 182 -27.67 -25.93 -14.82
C MET A 182 -28.11 -27.32 -15.27
N SER A 183 -27.35 -28.37 -14.91
CA SER A 183 -27.72 -29.77 -15.23
C SER A 183 -28.99 -30.22 -14.51
N MET A 184 -29.28 -29.67 -13.32
CA MET A 184 -30.52 -29.90 -12.58
C MET A 184 -31.72 -29.07 -13.10
N GLY A 185 -31.50 -28.19 -14.09
CA GLY A 185 -32.53 -27.29 -14.63
C GLY A 185 -32.83 -26.07 -13.75
N MET A 186 -32.00 -25.79 -12.73
CA MET A 186 -32.19 -24.65 -11.83
C MET A 186 -31.56 -23.37 -12.38
N PHE A 187 -32.14 -22.80 -13.44
CA PHE A 187 -31.64 -21.58 -14.08
C PHE A 187 -31.80 -20.31 -13.25
N MET A 188 -32.76 -20.28 -12.32
CA MET A 188 -33.13 -19.06 -11.58
C MET A 188 -32.33 -18.85 -10.30
N LEU A 189 -31.61 -19.86 -9.81
CA LEU A 189 -30.80 -19.73 -8.59
C LEU A 189 -29.40 -19.23 -8.93
N PRO A 190 -28.95 -18.09 -8.36
CA PRO A 190 -27.60 -17.61 -8.56
C PRO A 190 -26.58 -18.64 -8.06
N PRO A 191 -25.67 -19.17 -8.92
CA PRO A 191 -24.71 -20.20 -8.50
C PRO A 191 -23.81 -19.77 -7.34
N VAL A 192 -23.54 -18.47 -7.21
CA VAL A 192 -22.71 -17.88 -6.15
C VAL A 192 -23.27 -18.15 -4.74
N LEU A 193 -24.60 -18.17 -4.59
CA LEU A 193 -25.23 -18.44 -3.29
C LEU A 193 -24.99 -19.88 -2.83
N ILE A 194 -24.96 -20.82 -3.79
CA ILE A 194 -24.73 -22.23 -3.52
C ILE A 194 -23.24 -22.53 -3.36
N SER A 195 -22.37 -21.86 -4.12
CA SER A 195 -20.91 -22.09 -4.03
C SER A 195 -20.26 -21.47 -2.79
N LEU A 196 -20.82 -20.39 -2.24
CA LEU A 196 -20.28 -19.70 -1.06
C LEU A 196 -19.95 -20.62 0.13
N PRO A 197 -20.83 -21.51 0.63
CA PRO A 197 -20.48 -22.42 1.73
C PRO A 197 -19.32 -23.34 1.40
N PHE A 198 -19.20 -23.82 0.14
CA PHE A 198 -18.07 -24.65 -0.29
C PHE A 198 -16.75 -23.86 -0.32
N LYS A 199 -16.78 -22.60 -0.77
CA LYS A 199 -15.60 -21.73 -0.76
C LYS A 199 -15.11 -21.47 0.67
N ILE A 200 -16.03 -21.14 1.58
CA ILE A 200 -15.72 -20.91 2.99
C ILE A 200 -15.16 -22.18 3.61
N LEU A 201 -15.79 -23.33 3.38
CA LEU A 201 -15.32 -24.62 3.89
C LEU A 201 -13.91 -24.92 3.39
N LEU A 202 -13.67 -24.82 2.08
CA LEU A 202 -12.33 -25.01 1.50
C LEU A 202 -11.31 -24.08 2.17
N PHE A 203 -11.64 -22.80 2.28
CA PHE A 203 -10.74 -21.79 2.84
C PHE A 203 -10.39 -22.05 4.31
N ILE A 204 -11.34 -22.52 5.12
CA ILE A 204 -11.10 -22.91 6.52
C ILE A 204 -10.26 -24.20 6.59
N LEU A 205 -10.58 -25.20 5.76
CA LEU A 205 -9.89 -26.51 5.76
C LEU A 205 -8.40 -26.39 5.43
N VAL A 206 -8.03 -25.43 4.58
CA VAL A 206 -6.62 -25.20 4.21
C VAL A 206 -5.91 -24.18 5.10
N ASP A 207 -6.55 -23.69 6.17
CA ASP A 207 -6.05 -22.58 6.98
C ASP A 207 -5.68 -21.35 6.12
N GLY A 208 -6.63 -20.92 5.29
CA GLY A 208 -6.38 -19.97 4.21
C GLY A 208 -5.89 -18.59 4.68
N TRP A 209 -6.29 -18.13 5.88
CA TRP A 209 -5.76 -16.88 6.45
C TRP A 209 -4.26 -16.97 6.70
N ASN A 210 -3.80 -18.06 7.30
CA ASN A 210 -2.39 -18.30 7.57
C ASN A 210 -1.60 -18.40 6.25
N LEU A 211 -2.12 -19.15 5.27
CA LEU A 211 -1.49 -19.27 3.95
C LEU A 211 -1.32 -17.90 3.26
N VAL A 212 -2.36 -17.06 3.25
CA VAL A 212 -2.30 -15.74 2.61
C VAL A 212 -1.34 -14.81 3.34
N VAL A 213 -1.42 -14.75 4.67
CA VAL A 213 -0.52 -13.91 5.49
C VAL A 213 0.93 -14.35 5.34
N LYS A 214 1.20 -15.66 5.41
CA LYS A 214 2.53 -16.22 5.23
C LYS A 214 3.08 -15.92 3.83
N SER A 215 2.27 -16.09 2.79
CA SER A 215 2.64 -15.78 1.41
C SER A 215 2.99 -14.29 1.24
N LEU A 216 2.18 -13.39 1.81
CA LEU A 216 2.45 -11.96 1.81
C LEU A 216 3.77 -11.62 2.48
N ILE A 217 4.02 -12.11 3.71
CA ILE A 217 5.24 -11.81 4.48
C ILE A 217 6.48 -12.37 3.77
N LEU A 218 6.42 -13.61 3.29
CA LEU A 218 7.54 -14.22 2.56
C LEU A 218 7.82 -13.52 1.23
N GLY A 219 6.79 -12.98 0.57
CA GLY A 219 6.95 -12.24 -0.69
C GLY A 219 7.65 -10.89 -0.57
N PHE A 220 7.91 -10.40 0.65
CA PHE A 220 8.71 -9.18 0.90
C PHE A 220 10.15 -9.47 1.36
N ARG A 221 10.50 -10.73 1.61
CA ARG A 221 11.86 -11.14 1.96
C ARG A 221 12.72 -11.31 0.72
#